data_AF-A0A1B6CHG7-F1
#
_entry.id   AF-A0A1B6CHG7-F1
#
_cell.length_a   1.000
_cell.length_b   1.000
_cell.length_c   1.000
_cell.angle_alpha   90.00
_cell.angle_beta   90.00
_cell.angle_gamma   90.00
#
_symmetry.space_group_name_H-M   'P 1'
#
loop_
_entity.id
_entity.type
_entity.pdbx_description
1 polymer ?
#
loop_
_entity_poly.entity_id
_entity_poly.type
_entity_poly.pdbx_seq_one_letter_code
_entity_poly.pdbx_strand_id
1 'polypeptide(L)'
;VERSRSIIPTLIMAAEKSNEELKINSDYFYSLLFTSKNLRLVHIVCHDKGSHSTAKCDSDQIFINDNSVERSRSIIPTLIMAAEKSNEELKINSDYFYSLLFTSKNLRLVHIVCHDKGSHSTAKCDSDQIFINDN
;
A
#
# COMPACT_ATOMS: atom_id res chain seq x y z
N VAL A 1 3.34 0.79 -15.86
CA VAL A 1 4.55 1.13 -15.08
C VAL A 1 5.07 -0.13 -14.42
N GLU A 2 6.35 -0.45 -14.61
CA GLU A 2 6.96 -1.67 -14.04
C GLU A 2 7.13 -1.58 -12.53
N ARG A 3 6.72 -2.63 -11.81
CA ARG A 3 6.89 -2.74 -10.35
C ARG A 3 8.34 -2.56 -9.93
N SER A 4 9.22 -3.48 -10.35
CA SER A 4 10.60 -3.56 -9.87
C SER A 4 11.50 -2.48 -10.46
N ARG A 5 11.24 -2.04 -11.70
CA ARG A 5 12.09 -1.07 -12.39
C ARG A 5 11.70 0.40 -12.17
N SER A 6 10.45 0.69 -11.82
CA SER A 6 9.99 2.07 -11.65
C SER A 6 9.25 2.29 -10.33
N ILE A 7 8.20 1.52 -10.03
CA ILE A 7 7.32 1.83 -8.89
C ILE A 7 8.07 1.74 -7.55
N ILE A 8 8.80 0.64 -7.32
CA ILE A 8 9.54 0.44 -6.07
C ILE A 8 10.68 1.45 -5.90
N PRO A 9 11.57 1.69 -6.89
CA PRO A 9 12.57 2.74 -6.80
C PRO A 9 11.98 4.13 -6.53
N THR A 10 10.89 4.49 -7.20
CA THR A 10 10.21 5.79 -6.97
C THR A 10 9.63 5.90 -5.57
N LEU A 11 9.04 4.82 -5.04
CA LEU A 11 8.50 4.81 -3.67
C LEU A 11 9.61 4.97 -2.62
N ILE A 12 10.75 4.30 -2.81
CA ILE A 12 11.93 4.44 -1.93
C ILE A 12 12.44 5.88 -1.93
N MET A 13 12.65 6.47 -3.11
CA MET A 13 13.07 7.87 -3.23
C MET A 13 12.05 8.84 -2.63
N ALA A 14 10.76 8.53 -2.70
CA ALA A 14 9.71 9.35 -2.10
C ALA A 14 9.72 9.23 -0.57
N ALA A 15 9.98 8.03 -0.02
CA ALA A 15 10.12 7.78 1.41
C ALA A 15 11.29 8.56 2.02
N GLU A 16 12.45 8.56 1.35
CA GLU A 16 13.62 9.34 1.79
C GLU A 16 13.36 10.85 1.84
N LYS A 17 12.45 11.35 1.00
CA LYS A 17 12.07 12.78 0.93
C LYS A 17 10.85 13.13 1.77
N SER A 18 10.15 12.14 2.30
CA SER A 18 8.89 12.36 3.00
C SER A 18 9.11 13.04 4.34
N ASN A 19 8.21 13.95 4.68
CA ASN A 19 8.20 14.67 5.95
C ASN A 19 6.76 15.14 6.26
N GLU A 20 6.58 15.96 7.29
CA GLU A 20 5.25 16.43 7.71
C GLU A 20 4.50 17.22 6.61
N GLU A 21 5.23 17.93 5.75
CA GLU A 21 4.69 18.74 4.65
C GLU A 21 4.59 17.94 3.33
N LEU A 22 5.48 16.96 3.13
CA LEU A 22 5.55 16.11 1.93
C LEU A 22 5.12 14.68 2.25
N LYS A 23 3.80 14.45 2.26
CA LYS A 23 3.21 13.13 2.50
C LYS A 23 3.08 12.34 1.21
N ILE A 24 3.51 11.08 1.25
CA ILE A 24 3.38 10.14 0.12
C ILE A 24 1.91 9.84 -0.15
N ASN A 25 1.53 9.86 -1.42
CA ASN A 25 0.21 9.45 -1.87
C ASN A 25 0.10 7.92 -1.90
N SER A 26 -0.26 7.33 -0.76
CA SER A 26 -0.38 5.87 -0.64
C SER A 26 -1.40 5.26 -1.63
N ASP A 27 -2.46 6.00 -2.00
CA ASP A 27 -3.50 5.54 -2.92
C ASP A 27 -2.98 5.42 -4.35
N TYR A 28 -2.12 6.34 -4.78
CA TYR A 28 -1.47 6.28 -6.08
C TYR A 28 -0.57 5.05 -6.21
N PHE A 29 0.31 4.81 -5.24
CA PHE A 29 1.18 3.63 -5.26
C PHE A 29 0.39 2.33 -5.12
N TYR A 30 -0.65 2.30 -4.29
CA TYR A 30 -1.55 1.15 -4.18
C TYR A 30 -2.23 0.84 -5.52
N SER A 31 -2.74 1.88 -6.19
CA SER A 31 -3.34 1.78 -7.53
C SER A 31 -2.37 1.17 -8.54
N LEU A 32 -1.11 1.61 -8.54
CA LEU A 32 -0.09 1.08 -9.45
C LEU A 32 0.34 -0.36 -9.14
N LEU A 33 0.39 -0.75 -7.88
CA LEU A 33 0.91 -2.06 -7.47
C LEU A 33 -0.14 -3.16 -7.52
N PHE A 34 -1.39 -2.85 -7.18
CA PHE A 34 -2.37 -3.87 -6.78
C PHE A 34 -3.71 -3.79 -7.52
N THR A 35 -3.87 -2.86 -8.47
CA THR A 35 -5.14 -2.71 -9.19
C THR A 35 -4.98 -2.90 -10.69
N SER A 36 -6.09 -3.19 -11.36
CA SER A 36 -6.17 -3.28 -12.83
C SER A 36 -5.86 -1.97 -13.54
N LYS A 37 -5.70 -0.84 -12.83
CA LYS A 37 -5.22 0.42 -13.41
C LYS A 37 -3.80 0.31 -13.96
N ASN A 38 -2.98 -0.59 -13.42
CA ASN A 38 -1.61 -0.79 -13.88
C ASN A 38 -1.24 -2.28 -14.08
N LEU A 39 -2.08 -3.21 -13.63
CA LEU A 39 -1.94 -4.64 -13.92
C LEU A 39 -2.75 -5.03 -15.17
N ARG A 40 -2.12 -5.74 -16.10
CA ARG A 40 -2.78 -6.30 -17.29
C ARG A 40 -2.71 -7.82 -17.26
N LEU A 41 -3.86 -8.47 -17.48
CA LEU A 41 -3.89 -9.89 -17.72
C LEU A 41 -3.51 -10.13 -19.19
N VAL A 42 -2.38 -10.78 -19.41
CA VAL A 42 -1.87 -11.11 -20.74
C VAL A 42 -1.58 -12.61 -20.81
N HIS A 43 -1.75 -13.19 -21.99
CA HIS A 43 -1.27 -14.54 -22.26
C HIS A 43 0.27 -14.57 -22.13
N ILE A 44 0.84 -15.69 -21.68
CA ILE A 44 2.30 -15.78 -21.41
C ILE A 44 3.17 -15.47 -22.64
N VAL A 45 2.66 -15.75 -23.84
CA VAL A 45 3.34 -15.45 -25.12
C VAL A 45 3.32 -13.94 -25.43
N CYS A 46 2.33 -13.22 -24.91
CA CYS A 46 2.22 -11.76 -25.05
C CYS A 46 2.87 -10.99 -23.89
N HIS A 47 3.39 -11.71 -22.89
CA HIS A 47 4.09 -11.11 -21.77
C HIS A 47 5.50 -10.71 -22.20
N ASP A 48 5.64 -9.48 -22.68
CA ASP A 48 6.94 -8.88 -22.92
C ASP A 48 7.75 -8.85 -21.62
N LYS A 49 8.91 -9.50 -21.63
CA LYS A 49 9.88 -9.51 -20.51
C LYS A 49 10.95 -8.43 -20.67
N GLY A 50 10.91 -7.69 -21.78
CA GLY A 50 11.70 -6.50 -22.01
C GLY A 50 11.35 -5.38 -21.02
N SER A 51 12.18 -4.34 -21.00
CA SER A 51 11.88 -3.17 -20.16
C SER A 51 10.84 -2.29 -20.85
N HIS A 52 9.79 -1.93 -20.12
CA HIS A 52 8.84 -0.90 -20.49
C HIS A 52 9.45 0.48 -20.20
N SER A 53 10.53 0.83 -20.90
CA SER A 53 11.35 2.03 -20.67
C SER A 53 10.60 3.37 -20.77
N THR A 54 9.41 3.37 -21.38
CA THR A 54 8.57 4.55 -21.56
C THR A 54 7.55 4.79 -20.43
N ALA A 55 7.25 3.80 -19.59
CA ALA A 55 6.20 3.89 -18.58
C ALA A 55 6.79 4.14 -17.18
N LYS A 56 6.95 5.41 -16.80
CA LYS A 56 7.40 5.86 -15.48
C LYS A 56 6.23 6.23 -14.57
N CYS A 57 6.48 6.34 -13.27
CA CYS A 57 5.54 6.96 -12.34
C CYS A 57 5.32 8.44 -12.72
N ASP A 58 4.07 8.86 -12.79
CA ASP A 58 3.63 10.25 -12.77
C ASP A 58 4.17 10.96 -11.51
N SER A 59 4.94 12.02 -11.70
CA SER A 59 5.57 12.81 -10.64
C SER A 59 4.56 13.55 -9.76
N ASP A 60 3.44 13.97 -10.34
CA ASP A 60 2.47 14.85 -9.70
C ASP A 60 1.56 14.08 -8.74
N GLN A 61 1.57 12.75 -8.86
CA GLN A 61 0.78 11.84 -8.03
C GLN A 61 1.61 11.19 -6.92
N ILE A 62 2.94 11.37 -6.87
CA ILE A 62 3.82 10.73 -5.88
C ILE A 62 3.50 11.21 -4.45
N PHE A 63 3.24 12.50 -4.30
CA PHE A 63 2.90 13.14 -3.03
C PHE A 63 1.45 13.60 -3.05
N ILE A 64 0.85 13.74 -1.87
CA ILE A 64 -0.54 14.17 -1.74
C ILE A 64 -0.61 15.66 -2.07
N ASN A 65 -1.23 16.00 -3.20
CA ASN A 65 -1.75 17.34 -3.46
C ASN A 65 -3.18 17.41 -2.90
N ASP A 66 -3.28 17.91 -1.68
CA ASP A 66 -4.51 18.32 -0.98
C ASP A 66 -5.52 17.21 -0.54
N ASN A 67 -5.63 17.09 0.79
CA ASN A 67 -6.69 16.56 1.69
C ASN A 67 -7.63 15.39 1.33
N SER A 68 -7.45 14.66 0.24
CA SER A 68 -8.35 13.54 -0.11
C SER A 68 -7.69 12.17 0.08
N VAL A 69 -7.58 11.68 1.32
CA VAL A 69 -7.22 10.28 1.60
C VAL A 69 -8.10 9.71 2.70
N GLU A 70 -8.94 8.76 2.33
CA GLU A 70 -9.58 7.84 3.27
C GLU A 70 -9.51 6.40 2.74
N ARG A 71 -8.53 5.67 3.27
CA ARG A 71 -8.52 4.20 3.45
C ARG A 71 -7.40 3.70 4.40
N SER A 72 -6.42 4.52 4.76
CA SER A 72 -5.20 4.06 5.45
C SER A 72 -4.81 4.90 6.69
N ARG A 73 -5.76 5.14 7.62
CA ARG A 73 -5.45 5.84 8.89
C ARG A 73 -4.87 4.94 10.01
N SER A 74 -5.00 3.62 9.89
CA SER A 74 -4.49 2.68 10.92
C SER A 74 -3.61 1.57 10.37
N ILE A 75 -4.08 0.76 9.41
CA ILE A 75 -3.37 -0.45 8.98
C ILE A 75 -2.03 -0.15 8.29
N ILE A 76 -2.00 0.80 7.35
CA ILE A 76 -0.75 1.17 6.65
C ILE A 76 0.24 1.88 7.59
N PRO A 77 -0.16 2.89 8.40
CA PRO A 77 0.73 3.44 9.42
C PRO A 77 1.31 2.40 10.38
N THR A 78 0.49 1.44 10.85
CA THR A 78 0.96 0.36 11.72
C THR A 78 1.94 -0.58 11.02
N LEU A 79 1.74 -0.89 9.74
CA LEU A 79 2.68 -1.70 8.96
C LEU A 79 4.03 -0.98 8.77
N ILE A 80 4.02 0.33 8.52
CA ILE A 80 5.25 1.14 8.42
C ILE A 80 6.01 1.10 9.75
N MET A 81 5.33 1.38 10.86
CA MET A 81 5.94 1.30 12.20
C MET A 81 6.48 -0.10 12.53
N ALA A 82 5.77 -1.15 12.11
CA ALA A 82 6.22 -2.53 12.31
C ALA A 82 7.47 -2.83 11.48
N ALA A 83 7.54 -2.32 10.24
CA ALA A 83 8.71 -2.47 9.37
C ALA A 83 9.95 -1.77 9.93
N GLU A 84 9.81 -0.56 10.47
CA GLU A 84 10.89 0.18 11.13
C GLU A 84 11.44 -0.55 12.36
N LYS A 85 10.59 -1.30 13.08
CA LYS A 85 10.98 -2.07 14.28
C LYS A 85 11.46 -3.48 13.96
N SER A 86 11.18 -3.99 12.77
CA SER A 86 11.48 -5.37 12.40
C SER A 86 12.99 -5.62 12.34
N ASN A 87 13.39 -6.79 12.80
CA ASN A 87 14.78 -7.27 12.77
C ASN A 87 14.78 -8.81 12.74
N GLU A 88 15.94 -9.45 12.87
CA GLU A 88 16.07 -10.92 12.80
C GLU A 88 15.23 -11.65 13.86
N GLU A 89 15.04 -11.04 15.03
CA GLU A 89 14.28 -11.56 16.17
C GLU A 89 12.81 -11.14 16.15
N LEU A 90 12.47 -10.05 15.44
CA LEU A 90 11.13 -9.48 15.40
C LEU A 90 10.59 -9.43 13.96
N LYS A 91 10.04 -10.56 13.51
CA LYS A 91 9.50 -10.72 12.16
C LYS A 91 8.05 -10.24 12.07
N ILE A 92 7.76 -9.44 11.05
CA ILE A 92 6.40 -8.97 10.76
C ILE A 92 5.52 -10.15 10.34
N ASN A 93 4.31 -10.21 10.89
CA ASN A 93 3.30 -11.17 10.47
C ASN A 93 2.64 -10.71 9.16
N SER A 94 3.25 -11.03 8.02
CA SER A 94 2.75 -10.63 6.71
C SER A 94 1.34 -11.14 6.41
N ASP A 95 0.97 -12.30 6.92
CA ASP A 95 -0.35 -12.91 6.70
C ASP A 95 -1.46 -12.13 7.40
N TYR A 96 -1.18 -11.60 8.59
CA TYR A 96 -2.11 -10.73 9.31
C TYR A 96 -2.42 -9.46 8.50
N PHE A 97 -1.39 -8.71 8.09
CA PHE A 97 -1.55 -7.50 7.29
C PHE A 97 -2.19 -7.78 5.93
N TYR A 98 -1.82 -8.90 5.28
CA TYR A 98 -2.44 -9.34 4.04
C TYR A 98 -3.94 -9.55 4.22
N SER A 99 -4.33 -10.21 5.31
CA SER A 99 -5.73 -10.46 5.62
C SER A 99 -6.54 -9.17 5.82
N LEU A 100 -5.95 -8.16 6.45
CA LEU A 100 -6.61 -6.88 6.70
C LEU A 100 -6.74 -6.00 5.44
N LEU A 101 -5.80 -6.12 4.51
CA LEU A 101 -5.72 -5.25 3.32
C LEU A 101 -6.45 -5.83 2.11
N PHE A 102 -6.43 -7.14 1.94
CA PHE A 102 -6.76 -7.78 0.66
C PHE A 102 -7.86 -8.85 0.76
N THR A 103 -8.40 -9.09 1.95
CA THR A 103 -9.45 -10.10 2.13
C THR A 103 -10.72 -9.49 2.69
N SER A 104 -11.84 -10.20 2.51
CA SER A 104 -13.12 -9.84 3.11
C SER A 104 -13.14 -9.91 4.64
N LYS A 105 -12.05 -10.35 5.29
CA LYS A 105 -11.96 -10.32 6.76
C LYS A 105 -12.07 -8.90 7.32
N ASN A 106 -11.59 -7.91 6.58
CA ASN A 106 -11.61 -6.51 6.98
C ASN A 106 -12.18 -5.57 5.91
N LEU A 107 -12.46 -6.07 4.70
CA LEU A 107 -13.14 -5.34 3.65
C LEU A 107 -14.64 -5.67 3.67
N ARG A 108 -15.49 -4.64 3.71
CA ARG A 108 -16.95 -4.79 3.62
C ARG A 108 -17.45 -4.29 2.28
N LEU A 109 -18.28 -5.10 1.63
CA LEU A 109 -19.09 -4.65 0.50
C LEU A 109 -20.30 -3.90 1.04
N VAL A 110 -20.32 -2.58 0.83
CA VAL A 110 -21.41 -1.71 1.26
C VAL A 110 -21.99 -0.98 0.05
N HIS A 111 -23.28 -0.68 0.11
CA HIS A 111 -23.91 0.22 -0.86
C HIS A 111 -23.28 1.61 -0.72
N ILE A 112 -23.15 2.37 -1.82
CA ILE A 112 -22.43 3.67 -1.83
C ILE A 112 -23.00 4.68 -0.82
N VAL A 113 -24.30 4.61 -0.55
CA VAL A 113 -25.00 5.47 0.43
C VAL A 113 -24.67 5.08 1.88
N CYS A 114 -24.28 3.82 2.12
CA CYS A 114 -23.87 3.30 3.42
C CYS A 114 -22.36 3.36 3.63
N HIS A 115 -21.60 3.84 2.63
CA HIS A 115 -20.17 4.02 2.74
C HIS A 115 -19.87 5.29 3.54
N ASP A 116 -19.79 5.13 4.86
CA ASP A 116 -19.33 6.17 5.77
C ASP A 116 -17.90 6.59 5.38
N LYS A 117 -17.74 7.90 5.13
CA LYS A 117 -16.46 8.56 4.84
C LYS A 117 -15.97 9.34 6.06
N GLY A 118 -16.40 8.94 7.25
CA GLY A 118 -15.93 9.42 8.53
C GLY A 118 -14.73 8.62 9.02
N SER A 119 -13.98 9.20 9.96
CA SER A 119 -12.89 8.48 10.61
C SER A 119 -13.42 7.35 11.49
N HIS A 120 -13.09 6.10 11.16
CA HIS A 120 -13.27 4.97 12.05
C HIS A 120 -12.19 4.96 13.14
N SER A 121 -12.30 5.86 14.11
CA SER A 121 -11.33 6.03 15.23
C SER A 121 -11.19 4.78 16.13
N THR A 122 -12.11 3.83 16.01
CA THR A 122 -12.14 2.57 16.76
C THR A 122 -11.43 1.41 16.04
N ALA A 123 -11.13 1.53 14.74
CA ALA A 123 -10.50 0.47 13.96
C ALA A 123 -8.97 0.51 14.08
N LYS A 124 -8.43 -0.16 15.10
CA LYS A 124 -6.99 -0.32 15.33
C LYS A 124 -6.52 -1.72 14.95
N CYS A 125 -5.24 -1.84 14.58
CA CYS A 125 -4.62 -3.15 14.46
C CYS A 125 -4.53 -3.80 15.85
N ASP A 126 -4.86 -5.07 15.92
CA ASP A 126 -4.50 -5.96 17.02
C ASP A 126 -2.97 -5.99 17.16
N SER A 127 -2.47 -5.60 18.33
CA SER A 127 -1.04 -5.53 18.66
C SER A 127 -0.38 -6.90 18.66
N ASP A 128 -1.14 -7.93 19.03
CA ASP A 128 -0.61 -9.28 19.28
C ASP A 128 -0.45 -10.07 17.98
N GLN A 129 -0.92 -9.50 16.87
CA GLN A 129 -0.84 -10.09 15.54
C GLN A 129 0.13 -9.35 14.63
N ILE A 130 0.76 -8.25 15.08
CA ILE A 130 1.67 -7.44 14.25
C ILE A 130 2.96 -8.23 13.91
N PHE A 131 3.48 -8.98 14.87
CA PHE A 131 4.69 -9.78 14.73
C PHE A 131 4.38 -11.27 14.87
N ILE A 132 5.25 -12.11 14.31
CA ILE A 132 5.17 -13.56 14.45
C ILE A 132 5.66 -13.91 15.85
N ASN A 133 4.81 -14.55 16.65
CA ASN A 133 5.25 -15.20 17.88
C ASN A 133 5.72 -16.61 17.53
N ASP A 134 7.02 -16.87 17.66
CA ASP A 134 7.57 -18.22 17.64
C ASP A 134 7.20 -18.88 18.98
N ASN A 135 6.08 -19.61 19.01
CA ASN A 135 5.81 -20.63 20.02
C ASN A 135 6.35 -21.98 19.57
#